data_AF-A0A285M6K0-F1
#
_entry.id   AF-A0A285M6K0-F1
#
_cell.length_a   1.000
_cell.length_b   1.000
_cell.length_c   1.000
_cell.angle_alpha   90.00
_cell.angle_beta   90.00
_cell.angle_gamma   90.00
#
_symmetry.space_group_name_H-M   'P 1'
#
loop_
_entity.id
_entity.type
_entity.pdbx_description
1 polymer ?
#
loop_
_entity_poly.entity_id
_entity_poly.type
_entity_poly.pdbx_seq_one_letter_code
_entity_poly.pdbx_strand_id
1 'polypeptide(L)' 'MTFATSESKPAWESKVNWTQIISVIAMGLTMFGVDLDPDLQARLAVAISSLAGAATIIWRTWFTTKKLK' A
#
# COMPACT_ATOMS: atom_id res chain seq x y z
N MET A 1 -25.87 19.42 21.04
CA MET A 1 -24.58 18.90 20.55
C MET A 1 -24.82 17.51 19.99
N THR A 2 -24.98 17.40 18.68
CA THR A 2 -25.06 16.10 17.98
C THR A 2 -23.62 15.67 17.70
N PHE A 3 -23.14 14.65 18.40
CA PHE A 3 -21.87 14.00 18.07
C PHE A 3 -22.05 13.36 16.70
N ALA A 4 -21.36 13.89 15.68
CA ALA A 4 -21.27 13.24 14.39
C ALA A 4 -20.63 11.87 14.61
N THR A 5 -21.44 10.81 14.59
CA THR A 5 -20.94 9.43 14.55
C THR A 5 -20.14 9.32 13.26
N SER A 6 -18.82 9.41 13.38
CA SER A 6 -17.92 9.13 12.28
C SER A 6 -18.12 7.65 11.97
N GLU A 7 -18.92 7.33 10.95
CA GLU A 7 -18.89 6.03 10.31
C GLU A 7 -17.47 5.84 9.76
N SER A 8 -16.60 5.34 10.62
CA SER A 8 -15.27 4.90 10.29
C SER A 8 -15.44 3.64 9.47
N LYS A 9 -15.28 3.76 8.14
CA LYS A 9 -15.22 2.59 7.27
C LYS A 9 -14.19 1.60 7.86
N PRO A 10 -14.51 0.30 7.90
CA PRO A 10 -13.62 -0.69 8.47
C PRO A 10 -12.25 -0.63 7.78
N ALA A 11 -11.17 -0.76 8.55
CA ALA A 11 -9.79 -0.61 8.06
C ALA A 11 -9.44 -1.57 6.90
N TRP A 12 -10.19 -2.65 6.77
CA TRP A 12 -10.06 -3.64 5.70
C TRP A 12 -10.57 -3.17 4.33
N GLU A 13 -11.47 -2.18 4.30
CA GLU A 13 -11.91 -1.53 3.05
C GLU A 13 -10.88 -0.52 2.51
N SER A 14 -9.82 -0.24 3.28
CA SER A 14 -8.78 0.70 2.88
C SER A 14 -7.92 0.14 1.76
N LYS A 15 -8.08 0.70 0.56
CA LYS A 15 -7.24 0.39 -0.59
C LYS A 15 -5.75 0.63 -0.32
N VAL A 16 -5.41 1.60 0.55
CA VAL A 16 -4.02 1.86 0.97
C VAL A 16 -3.48 0.69 1.79
N ASN A 17 -4.28 0.17 2.73
CA ASN A 17 -3.86 -0.97 3.55
C ASN A 17 -3.59 -2.20 2.68
N TRP A 18 -4.45 -2.46 1.69
CA TRP A 18 -4.24 -3.53 0.73
C TRP A 18 -2.97 -3.36 -0.10
N THR A 19 -2.68 -2.15 -0.59
CA THR A 19 -1.42 -1.87 -1.28
C THR A 19 -0.23 -2.23 -0.40
N GLN A 20 -0.24 -1.83 0.87
CA GLN A 20 0.84 -2.14 1.81
C GLN A 20 0.98 -3.65 2.08
N ILE A 21 -0.15 -4.35 2.30
CA ILE A 21 -0.15 -5.81 2.51
C ILE A 21 0.46 -6.53 1.31
N ILE A 22 0.01 -6.19 0.09
CA ILE A 22 0.51 -6.79 -1.15
C ILE A 22 2.00 -6.50 -1.31
N SER A 23 2.45 -5.28 -1.00
CA SER A 23 3.88 -4.93 -1.08
C SER A 23 4.73 -5.74 -0.11
N VAL A 24 4.28 -5.96 1.12
CA VAL A 24 4.98 -6.82 2.09
C VAL A 24 5.05 -8.25 1.60
N ILE A 25 3.94 -8.80 1.09
CA ILE A 25 3.91 -10.16 0.54
C ILE A 25 4.85 -10.26 -0.68
N ALA A 26 4.82 -9.30 -1.59
CA ALA A 26 5.69 -9.28 -2.77
C ALA A 26 7.19 -9.21 -2.39
N MET A 27 7.53 -8.40 -1.38
CA MET A 27 8.90 -8.37 -0.85
C MET A 27 9.28 -9.72 -0.22
N GLY A 28 8.39 -10.32 0.57
CA GLY A 28 8.59 -11.63 1.17
C GLY A 28 8.82 -12.72 0.11
N LEU A 29 8.02 -12.73 -0.95
CA LEU A 29 8.19 -13.67 -2.07
C LEU A 29 9.49 -13.42 -2.85
N THR A 30 9.93 -12.17 -2.97
CA THR A 30 11.20 -11.84 -3.64
C THR A 30 12.40 -12.34 -2.83
N MET A 31 12.35 -12.25 -1.49
CA MET A 31 13.45 -12.66 -0.62
C MET A 31 13.45 -14.17 -0.30
N PHE A 32 12.27 -14.79 -0.21
CA PHE A 32 12.12 -16.17 0.29
C PHE A 32 11.40 -17.13 -0.66
N GLY A 33 10.77 -16.62 -1.72
CA GLY A 33 9.90 -17.42 -2.60
C GLY A 33 10.59 -17.94 -3.86
N VAL A 34 11.67 -17.30 -4.32
CA VAL A 34 12.38 -17.67 -5.55
C VAL A 34 13.88 -17.50 -5.33
N ASP A 35 14.66 -18.49 -5.75
CA ASP A 35 16.12 -18.45 -5.74
C ASP A 35 16.62 -17.54 -6.86
N LEU A 36 16.58 -16.23 -6.59
CA LEU A 36 16.96 -15.17 -7.51
C LEU A 36 18.37 -14.70 -7.17
N ASP A 37 19.12 -14.31 -8.20
CA ASP A 37 20.42 -13.66 -8.00
C ASP A 37 20.28 -12.44 -7.07
N PRO A 38 21.25 -12.21 -6.15
CA PRO A 38 21.16 -11.13 -5.17
C PRO A 38 20.99 -9.73 -5.79
N ASP A 39 21.59 -9.49 -6.97
CA ASP A 39 21.43 -8.22 -7.70
C ASP A 39 19.97 -8.03 -8.18
N LEU A 40 19.33 -9.10 -8.65
CA LEU A 40 17.95 -9.06 -9.11
C LEU A 40 16.98 -8.88 -7.93
N GLN A 41 17.23 -9.53 -6.79
CA GLN A 41 16.44 -9.33 -5.57
C GLN A 41 16.47 -7.88 -5.10
N ALA A 42 17.66 -7.26 -5.07
CA ALA A 42 17.80 -5.87 -4.65
C ALA A 42 17.04 -4.91 -5.56
N ARG A 43 17.12 -5.11 -6.89
CA ARG A 43 16.36 -4.31 -7.87
C ARG A 43 14.86 -4.48 -7.71
N LEU A 44 14.38 -5.71 -7.50
CA LEU A 44 12.97 -5.98 -7.27
C LEU A 44 12.47 -5.35 -5.97
N ALA A 45 13.25 -5.41 -4.89
CA ALA A 45 12.89 -4.78 -3.62
C ALA A 45 12.71 -3.26 -3.77
N VAL A 46 13.61 -2.59 -4.49
CA VAL A 46 13.51 -1.15 -4.81
C VAL A 46 12.29 -0.87 -5.69
N ALA A 47 12.07 -1.68 -6.73
CA ALA A 47 10.92 -1.54 -7.61
C ALA A 47 9.60 -1.67 -6.85
N ILE A 48 9.45 -2.72 -6.02
CA ILE A 48 8.26 -2.94 -5.19
C ILE A 48 8.03 -1.76 -4.25
N SER A 49 9.08 -1.29 -3.57
CA SER A 49 8.99 -0.17 -2.62
C SER A 49 8.57 1.14 -3.30
N SER A 50 9.17 1.44 -4.46
CA SER A 50 8.82 2.65 -5.23
C SER A 50 7.39 2.60 -5.77
N LEU A 51 6.93 1.44 -6.27
CA LEU A 51 5.58 1.24 -6.76
C LEU A 51 4.55 1.36 -5.63
N ALA A 52 4.84 0.78 -4.46
CA ALA A 52 4.01 0.87 -3.27
C ALA A 52 3.81 2.31 -2.81
N GLY A 53 4.91 3.09 -2.81
CA GLY A 53 4.90 4.52 -2.50
C GLY A 53 4.05 5.32 -3.47
N ALA A 54 4.28 5.14 -4.78
CA ALA A 54 3.51 5.82 -5.83
C ALA A 54 2.01 5.49 -5.75
N ALA A 55 1.66 4.21 -5.60
CA ALA A 55 0.28 3.77 -5.43
C ALA A 55 -0.34 4.40 -4.17
N THR A 56 0.37 4.38 -3.04
CA THR A 56 -0.14 5.00 -1.81
C THR A 56 -0.41 6.49 -1.98
N ILE A 57 0.46 7.22 -2.67
CA ILE A 57 0.27 8.64 -2.98
C ILE A 57 -0.97 8.83 -3.84
N ILE A 58 -1.11 8.08 -4.94
CA ILE A 58 -2.27 8.19 -5.83
C ILE A 58 -3.56 7.90 -5.03
N TRP A 59 -3.58 6.87 -4.18
CA TRP A 59 -4.78 6.49 -3.46
C TRP A 59 -5.14 7.57 -2.44
N ARG A 60 -4.15 8.17 -1.77
CA ARG A 60 -4.35 9.32 -0.88
C ARG A 60 -4.82 10.55 -1.67
N THR A 61 -4.23 10.86 -2.82
CA THR A 61 -4.62 12.03 -3.61
C THR A 61 -6.05 11.90 -4.17
N TRP A 62 -6.49 10.71 -4.55
CA TRP A 62 -7.78 10.54 -5.24
C TRP A 62 -8.95 10.22 -4.29
N PHE A 63 -8.69 9.51 -3.18
CA PHE A 63 -9.75 9.12 -2.24
C PHE A 63 -9.83 10.00 -1.00
N THR A 64 -8.77 10.71 -0.59
CA THR A 64 -8.82 11.63 0.56
C THR A 64 -9.25 13.04 0.19
N THR A 65 -9.05 13.48 -1.06
CA THR A 65 -9.44 14.82 -1.54
C THR A 65 -10.96 15.02 -1.62
N LYS A 66 -11.75 13.93 -1.73
CA LYS A 66 -13.23 14.02 -1.73
C LYS A 66 -13.83 14.50 -0.40
N LYS A 67 -13.05 14.62 0.68
CA LYS A 67 -13.53 15.09 1.99
C LYS A 67 -13.37 16.60 2.24
N LEU A 68 -12.81 17.37 1.31
CA LEU A 68 -12.85 18.83 1.39
C LEU A 68 -14.22 19.30 0.85
N LYS A 69 -15.20 19.36 1.75
CA LYS A 69 -16.44 20.10 1.55
C LYS A 69 -16.23 21.54 2.01
#